data_AF-A0A951ZD66-F1
#
_entry.id   AF-A0A951ZD66-F1
#
_cell.length_a   1.000
_cell.length_b   1.000
_cell.length_c   1.000
_cell.angle_alpha   90.00
_cell.angle_beta   90.00
_cell.angle_gamma   90.00
#
_symmetry.space_group_name_H-M   'P 1'
#
loop_
_entity.id
_entity.type
_entity.pdbx_description
1 polymer ?
#
loop_
_entity_poly.entity_id
_entity_poly.type
_entity_poly.pdbx_seq_one_letter_code
_entity_poly.pdbx_strand_id
1 'polypeptide(L)'
;MPNAKGSAAKGGAALAVKDVPSLQCAADNLFRSASECCRQQARIGRVLDQRCGDEELEAVIEVSVLCVRILNESAERYNAVGSGSRDGLDEATWHAANTLWHASREYARRHHACNVKSAKMSRHSAANLGELAIEYELKASAVLALRYAVEQYQKVRPEAV
;
A
#
# COMPACT_ATOMS: atom_id res chain seq x y z
N MET A 1 -10.96 29.84 56.49
CA MET A 1 -12.15 29.49 55.67
C MET A 1 -12.51 30.73 54.83
N PRO A 2 -12.95 30.60 53.57
CA PRO A 2 -12.13 30.44 52.36
C PRO A 2 -12.43 31.56 51.32
N ASN A 3 -11.67 31.73 50.24
CA ASN A 3 -12.10 31.18 48.95
C ASN A 3 -10.96 31.11 47.93
N ALA A 4 -10.71 29.87 47.48
CA ALA A 4 -9.98 29.56 46.28
C ALA A 4 -10.84 29.88 45.03
N LYS A 5 -10.23 30.47 44.01
CA LYS A 5 -10.68 30.31 42.63
C LYS A 5 -9.47 29.91 41.80
N GLY A 6 -9.32 28.61 41.61
CA GLY A 6 -8.48 28.06 40.57
C GLY A 6 -9.02 28.48 39.20
N SER A 7 -8.14 28.98 38.34
CA SER A 7 -8.41 29.07 36.91
C SER A 7 -7.63 27.94 36.25
N ALA A 8 -8.36 26.91 35.88
CA ALA A 8 -7.83 25.70 35.30
C ALA A 8 -7.11 26.00 33.98
N ALA A 9 -5.91 25.43 33.85
CA ALA A 9 -5.22 25.27 32.58
C ALA A 9 -6.15 24.54 31.59
N LYS A 10 -6.71 25.27 30.62
CA LYS A 10 -7.20 24.67 29.37
C LYS A 10 -5.98 24.44 28.47
N GLY A 11 -5.16 23.46 28.85
CA GLY A 11 -4.32 22.72 27.92
C GLY A 11 -5.22 21.81 27.10
N GLY A 12 -6.11 22.40 26.29
CA GLY A 12 -6.81 21.66 25.25
C GLY A 12 -5.77 21.31 24.21
N ALA A 13 -5.48 20.01 24.08
CA ALA A 13 -4.74 19.49 22.94
C ALA A 13 -5.37 20.09 21.69
N ALA A 14 -4.63 21.00 21.05
CA ALA A 14 -4.97 21.47 19.72
C ALA A 14 -4.96 20.20 18.87
N LEU A 15 -6.16 19.68 18.59
CA LEU A 15 -6.38 18.72 17.54
C LEU A 15 -5.70 19.31 16.32
N ALA A 16 -4.62 18.66 15.93
CA ALA A 16 -3.66 19.14 14.96
C ALA A 16 -4.39 19.77 13.77
N VAL A 17 -3.94 20.97 13.39
CA VAL A 17 -4.28 21.56 12.11
C VAL A 17 -4.18 20.45 11.07
N LYS A 18 -5.26 20.23 10.30
CA LYS A 18 -5.22 19.34 9.14
C LYS A 18 -4.33 19.98 8.09
N ASP A 19 -3.03 20.00 8.33
CA ASP A 19 -2.06 20.35 7.33
C ASP A 19 -2.18 19.30 6.24
N VAL A 20 -2.55 19.75 5.04
CA VAL A 20 -2.52 18.90 3.86
C VAL A 20 -1.09 18.39 3.75
N PRO A 21 -0.84 17.07 3.83
CA PRO A 21 0.51 16.55 3.79
C PRO A 21 1.19 16.99 2.49
N SER A 22 2.46 17.37 2.57
CA SER A 22 3.23 17.75 1.37
C SER A 22 3.28 16.58 0.38
N LEU A 23 3.51 16.89 -0.90
CA LEU A 23 3.60 15.88 -1.96
C LEU A 23 4.68 14.82 -1.63
N GLN A 24 5.80 15.28 -1.08
CA GLN A 24 6.87 14.42 -0.58
C GLN A 24 6.40 13.48 0.54
N CYS A 25 5.69 13.99 1.54
CA CYS A 25 5.17 13.16 2.63
C CYS A 25 4.18 12.10 2.10
N ALA A 26 3.33 12.48 1.15
CA ALA A 26 2.41 11.54 0.50
C ALA A 26 3.16 10.46 -0.30
N ALA A 27 4.22 10.83 -1.03
CA ALA A 27 5.07 9.90 -1.78
C ALA A 27 5.82 8.93 -0.86
N ASP A 28 6.40 9.41 0.24
CA ASP A 28 7.11 8.58 1.22
C ASP A 28 6.14 7.60 1.92
N ASN A 29 4.91 8.03 2.24
CA ASN A 29 3.89 7.15 2.80
C ASN A 29 3.43 6.08 1.81
N LEU A 30 3.27 6.45 0.53
CA LEU A 30 3.00 5.50 -0.55
C LEU A 30 4.13 4.48 -0.69
N PHE A 31 5.39 4.91 -0.63
CA PHE A 31 6.57 4.06 -0.67
C PHE A 31 6.61 3.05 0.47
N ARG A 32 6.39 3.48 1.72
CA ARG A 32 6.36 2.56 2.87
C ARG A 32 5.24 1.53 2.73
N SER A 33 4.06 1.95 2.27
CA SER A 33 2.92 1.06 2.03
C SER A 33 3.20 0.04 0.92
N ALA A 34 3.82 0.47 -0.19
CA ALA A 34 4.20 -0.40 -1.29
C ALA A 34 5.27 -1.42 -0.87
N SER A 35 6.27 -0.97 -0.11
CA SER A 35 7.34 -1.82 0.43
C SER A 35 6.79 -2.89 1.38
N GLU A 36 5.83 -2.53 2.23
CA GLU A 36 5.10 -3.47 3.08
C GLU A 36 4.35 -4.51 2.24
N CYS A 37 3.62 -4.10 1.19
CA CYS A 37 2.95 -5.04 0.29
C CYS A 37 3.93 -6.03 -0.36
N CYS A 38 5.09 -5.55 -0.84
CA CYS A 38 6.12 -6.42 -1.40
C CYS A 38 6.64 -7.43 -0.38
N ARG A 39 6.86 -7.00 0.88
CA ARG A 39 7.31 -7.88 1.96
C ARG A 39 6.27 -8.93 2.33
N GLN A 40 4.98 -8.58 2.39
CA GLN A 40 3.92 -9.55 2.68
C GLN A 40 3.75 -10.56 1.54
N GLN A 41 3.85 -10.14 0.27
CA GLN A 41 3.84 -11.09 -0.85
C GLN A 41 5.02 -12.09 -0.77
N ALA A 42 6.22 -11.62 -0.43
CA ALA A 42 7.36 -12.51 -0.19
C ALA A 42 7.15 -13.43 1.02
N ARG A 43 6.47 -12.96 2.07
CA ARG A 43 6.13 -13.78 3.25
C ARG A 43 5.14 -14.89 2.89
N ILE A 44 4.09 -14.60 2.12
CA ILE A 44 3.15 -15.62 1.62
C ILE A 44 3.90 -16.71 0.86
N GLY A 45 4.83 -16.33 -0.03
CA GLY A 45 5.66 -17.31 -0.76
C GLY A 45 6.44 -18.24 0.17
N ARG A 46 7.09 -17.69 1.21
CA ARG A 46 7.83 -18.51 2.19
C ARG A 46 6.93 -19.46 2.99
N VAL A 47 5.76 -18.99 3.41
CA VAL A 47 4.76 -19.81 4.13
C VAL A 47 4.32 -20.98 3.25
N LEU A 48 4.00 -20.72 1.98
CA LEU A 48 3.64 -21.76 1.01
C LEU A 48 4.78 -22.78 0.80
N ASP A 49 6.02 -22.31 0.67
CA ASP A 49 7.19 -23.17 0.49
C ASP A 49 7.46 -24.06 1.72
N GLN A 50 7.25 -23.53 2.92
CA GLN A 50 7.45 -24.23 4.19
C GLN A 50 6.34 -25.23 4.51
N ARG A 51 5.23 -25.23 3.75
CA ARG A 51 4.05 -26.07 3.99
C ARG A 51 3.54 -25.96 5.43
N CYS A 52 3.60 -24.76 6.01
CA CYS A 52 2.99 -24.52 7.30
C CYS A 52 1.47 -24.65 7.23
N GLY A 53 0.84 -24.83 8.40
CA GLY A 53 -0.59 -25.11 8.48
C GLY A 53 -1.46 -23.99 7.94
N ASP A 54 -2.69 -24.34 7.55
CA ASP A 54 -3.65 -23.42 6.92
C ASP A 54 -3.91 -22.16 7.77
N GLU A 55 -3.90 -22.28 9.10
CA GLU A 55 -4.07 -21.15 10.04
C GLU A 55 -3.02 -20.04 9.84
N GLU A 56 -1.75 -20.41 9.64
CA GLU A 56 -0.68 -19.42 9.41
C GLU A 56 -0.86 -18.76 8.04
N LEU A 57 -1.18 -19.56 7.01
CA LEU A 57 -1.43 -19.06 5.67
C LEU A 57 -2.59 -18.07 5.64
N GLU A 58 -3.71 -18.39 6.29
CA GLU A 58 -4.86 -17.51 6.44
C GLU A 58 -4.48 -16.19 7.12
N ALA A 59 -3.78 -16.25 8.26
CA ALA A 59 -3.34 -15.07 8.98
C ALA A 59 -2.42 -14.16 8.13
N VAL A 60 -1.48 -14.74 7.36
CA VAL A 60 -0.61 -13.95 6.47
C VAL A 60 -1.40 -13.34 5.31
N ILE A 61 -2.37 -14.06 4.74
CA ILE A 61 -3.26 -13.54 3.69
C ILE A 61 -4.07 -12.35 4.21
N GLU A 62 -4.63 -12.44 5.43
CA GLU A 62 -5.38 -11.34 6.05
C GLU A 62 -4.52 -10.08 6.22
N VAL A 63 -3.30 -10.24 6.72
CA VAL A 63 -2.34 -9.12 6.83
C VAL A 63 -2.07 -8.52 5.45
N SER A 64 -1.83 -9.33 4.42
CA SER A 64 -1.62 -8.84 3.05
C SER A 64 -2.83 -8.03 2.53
N VAL A 65 -4.05 -8.46 2.83
CA VAL A 65 -5.27 -7.71 2.45
C VAL A 65 -5.31 -6.34 3.12
N LEU A 66 -4.96 -6.25 4.41
CA LEU A 66 -4.88 -4.97 5.12
C LEU A 66 -3.81 -4.05 4.51
N CYS A 67 -2.64 -4.58 4.17
CA CYS A 67 -1.57 -3.81 3.53
C CYS A 67 -2.02 -3.25 2.17
N VAL A 68 -2.71 -4.05 1.35
CA VAL A 68 -3.24 -3.59 0.05
C VAL A 68 -4.29 -2.49 0.22
N ARG A 69 -5.12 -2.54 1.27
CA ARG A 69 -6.04 -1.44 1.60
C ARG A 69 -5.28 -0.15 1.91
N ILE A 70 -4.27 -0.21 2.76
CA ILE A 70 -3.44 0.96 3.13
C ILE A 70 -2.68 1.51 1.90
N LEU A 71 -2.23 0.62 1.01
CA LEU A 71 -1.60 1.01 -0.26
C LEU A 71 -2.55 1.81 -1.14
N ASN A 72 -3.80 1.36 -1.30
CA ASN A 72 -4.81 2.09 -2.06
C ASN A 72 -5.08 3.47 -1.47
N GLU A 73 -5.32 3.57 -0.17
CA GLU A 73 -5.54 4.85 0.50
C GLU A 73 -4.34 5.80 0.33
N SER A 74 -3.12 5.28 0.41
CA SER A 74 -1.90 6.08 0.21
C SER A 74 -1.75 6.55 -1.23
N ALA A 75 -2.13 5.71 -2.21
CA ALA A 75 -2.12 6.08 -3.63
C ALA A 75 -3.18 7.16 -3.96
N GLU A 76 -4.34 7.10 -3.31
CA GLU A 76 -5.38 8.13 -3.41
C GLU A 76 -4.93 9.45 -2.79
N ARG A 77 -4.30 9.41 -1.61
CA ARG A 77 -3.72 10.59 -0.95
C ARG A 77 -2.64 11.24 -1.80
N TYR A 78 -1.72 10.46 -2.37
CA TYR A 78 -0.69 10.97 -3.27
C TYR A 78 -1.29 11.69 -4.49
N ASN A 79 -2.35 11.11 -5.08
CA ASN A 79 -3.06 11.76 -6.19
C ASN A 79 -3.74 13.07 -5.76
N ALA A 80 -4.36 13.10 -4.57
CA ALA A 80 -5.09 14.25 -4.06
C ALA A 80 -4.18 15.47 -3.75
N VAL A 81 -2.93 15.24 -3.35
CA VAL A 81 -1.94 16.29 -3.08
C VAL A 81 -1.36 16.89 -4.38
N GLY A 82 -1.69 16.29 -5.53
CA GLY A 82 -1.32 16.82 -6.84
C GLY A 82 -0.15 16.08 -7.47
N SER A 83 -0.32 14.78 -7.74
CA SER A 83 0.64 13.94 -8.48
C SER A 83 1.09 14.54 -9.83
N GLY A 84 0.28 15.41 -10.44
CA GLY A 84 0.60 16.17 -11.65
C GLY A 84 1.40 17.46 -11.45
N SER A 85 1.55 17.94 -10.21
CA SER A 85 2.43 19.06 -9.86
C SER A 85 3.75 18.53 -9.30
N ARG A 86 4.83 19.29 -9.50
CA ARG A 86 6.17 18.97 -8.97
C ARG A 86 6.48 19.75 -7.69
N ASP A 87 5.47 20.33 -7.04
CA ASP A 87 5.68 21.25 -5.91
C ASP A 87 6.49 20.59 -4.78
N GLY A 88 7.70 21.11 -4.56
CA GLY A 88 8.60 20.68 -3.50
C GLY A 88 9.37 19.37 -3.75
N LEU A 89 9.27 18.76 -4.93
CA LEU A 89 10.06 17.58 -5.31
C LEU A 89 11.06 17.90 -6.42
N ASP A 90 12.22 17.27 -6.38
CA ASP A 90 13.09 17.24 -7.56
C ASP A 90 12.48 16.35 -8.66
N GLU A 91 12.96 16.51 -9.89
CA GLU A 91 12.44 15.81 -11.06
C GLU A 91 12.57 14.29 -10.97
N ALA A 92 13.70 13.79 -10.46
CA ALA A 92 13.94 12.36 -10.36
C ALA A 92 13.01 11.73 -9.32
N THR A 93 12.86 12.36 -8.16
CA THR A 93 11.94 11.93 -7.10
C THR A 93 10.49 11.97 -7.57
N TRP A 94 10.09 13.03 -8.27
CA TRP A 94 8.73 13.15 -8.81
C TRP A 94 8.40 12.06 -9.83
N HIS A 95 9.31 11.77 -10.77
CA HIS A 95 9.13 10.68 -11.72
C HIS A 95 9.07 9.32 -11.03
N ALA A 96 9.98 9.05 -10.09
CA ALA A 96 9.97 7.80 -9.33
C ALA A 96 8.67 7.64 -8.51
N ALA A 97 8.18 8.71 -7.89
CA ALA A 97 6.92 8.73 -7.15
C ALA A 97 5.72 8.41 -8.06
N ASN A 98 5.68 8.99 -9.27
CA ASN A 98 4.63 8.72 -10.24
C ASN A 98 4.68 7.29 -10.80
N THR A 99 5.87 6.77 -11.08
CA THR A 99 6.02 5.35 -11.44
C THR A 99 5.53 4.43 -10.33
N LEU A 100 5.90 4.73 -9.07
CA LEU A 100 5.44 4.00 -7.89
C LEU A 100 3.93 4.07 -7.73
N TRP A 101 3.32 5.23 -7.94
CA TRP A 101 1.87 5.42 -7.90
C TRP A 101 1.14 4.57 -8.93
N HIS A 102 1.58 4.58 -10.19
CA HIS A 102 0.99 3.75 -11.23
C HIS A 102 1.12 2.25 -10.93
N ALA A 103 2.30 1.81 -10.49
CA ALA A 103 2.53 0.41 -10.14
C ALA A 103 1.67 -0.03 -8.94
N SER A 104 1.52 0.84 -7.92
CA SER A 104 0.71 0.58 -6.73
C SER A 104 -0.76 0.37 -7.07
N ARG A 105 -1.32 1.24 -7.93
CA ARG A 105 -2.72 1.14 -8.38
C ARG A 105 -2.97 -0.12 -9.20
N GLU A 106 -2.05 -0.47 -10.11
CA GLU A 106 -2.18 -1.68 -10.91
C GLU A 106 -2.09 -2.93 -10.03
N TYR A 107 -1.13 -3.00 -9.11
CA TYR A 107 -1.04 -4.10 -8.16
C TYR A 107 -2.31 -4.27 -7.33
N ALA A 108 -2.83 -3.18 -6.75
CA ALA A 108 -4.05 -3.25 -5.94
C ALA A 108 -5.27 -3.69 -6.76
N ARG A 109 -5.39 -3.22 -8.01
CA ARG A 109 -6.44 -3.64 -8.94
C ARG A 109 -6.36 -5.15 -9.25
N ARG A 110 -5.15 -5.65 -9.56
CA ARG A 110 -4.93 -7.09 -9.84
C ARG A 110 -5.14 -7.96 -8.60
N HIS A 111 -4.71 -7.48 -7.44
CA HIS A 111 -4.96 -8.14 -6.17
C HIS A 111 -6.46 -8.31 -5.90
N HIS A 112 -7.24 -7.23 -6.09
CA HIS A 112 -8.70 -7.29 -5.94
C HIS A 112 -9.35 -8.24 -6.97
N ALA A 113 -8.94 -8.17 -8.24
CA ALA A 113 -9.47 -9.03 -9.30
C ALA A 113 -9.24 -10.53 -8.99
N CYS A 114 -8.04 -10.88 -8.52
CA CYS A 114 -7.73 -12.25 -8.08
C CYS A 114 -8.62 -12.70 -6.93
N ASN A 115 -8.79 -11.87 -5.90
CA ASN A 115 -9.62 -12.21 -4.74
C ASN A 115 -11.09 -12.42 -5.14
N VAL A 116 -11.65 -11.54 -5.97
CA VAL A 116 -13.03 -11.65 -6.45
C VAL A 116 -13.24 -12.91 -7.28
N LYS A 117 -12.32 -13.22 -8.20
CA LYS A 117 -12.42 -14.42 -9.03
C LYS A 117 -12.23 -15.70 -8.22
N SER A 118 -11.28 -15.71 -7.29
CA SER A 118 -11.04 -16.85 -6.39
C SER A 118 -12.26 -17.12 -5.50
N ALA A 119 -12.89 -16.08 -4.94
CA ALA A 119 -14.08 -16.22 -4.09
C ALA A 119 -15.34 -16.68 -4.85
N LYS A 120 -15.46 -16.36 -6.14
CA LYS A 120 -16.61 -16.73 -6.99
C LYS A 120 -16.49 -18.14 -7.59
N MET A 121 -15.41 -18.87 -7.31
CA MET A 121 -15.13 -20.15 -7.92
C MET A 121 -15.93 -21.29 -7.25
N SER A 122 -17.26 -21.26 -7.39
CA SER A 122 -18.16 -22.32 -6.90
C SER A 122 -18.35 -23.48 -7.89
N ARG A 123 -17.97 -23.28 -9.16
CA ARG A 123 -17.99 -24.31 -10.21
C ARG A 123 -16.64 -24.32 -10.94
N HIS A 124 -15.85 -25.36 -10.68
CA HIS A 124 -14.54 -25.58 -11.29
C HIS A 124 -14.69 -26.06 -12.74
N SER A 125 -14.90 -25.13 -13.68
CA SER A 125 -14.75 -25.42 -15.10
C SER A 125 -13.30 -25.16 -15.53
N ALA A 126 -12.81 -25.90 -16.54
CA ALA A 126 -11.48 -25.66 -17.11
C ALA A 126 -11.31 -24.23 -17.62
N ALA A 127 -12.38 -23.62 -18.16
CA ALA A 127 -12.39 -22.22 -18.58
C ALA A 127 -12.19 -21.26 -17.39
N ASN A 128 -12.92 -21.45 -16.29
CA ASN A 128 -12.79 -20.62 -15.10
C ASN A 128 -11.39 -20.73 -14.47
N LEU A 129 -10.82 -21.93 -14.45
CA LEU A 129 -9.46 -22.17 -13.97
C LEU A 129 -8.42 -21.48 -14.87
N GLY A 130 -8.61 -21.53 -16.19
CA GLY A 130 -7.75 -20.82 -17.14
C GLY A 130 -7.79 -19.30 -16.96
N GLU A 131 -8.98 -18.72 -16.80
CA GLU A 131 -9.13 -17.29 -16.51
C GLU A 131 -8.50 -16.89 -15.17
N LEU A 132 -8.60 -17.75 -14.16
CA LEU A 132 -7.99 -17.51 -12.86
C LEU A 132 -6.46 -17.57 -12.96
N ALA A 133 -5.91 -18.52 -13.71
CA ALA A 133 -4.47 -18.64 -13.93
C ALA A 133 -3.90 -17.37 -14.57
N ILE A 134 -4.55 -16.84 -15.62
CA ILE A 134 -4.16 -15.59 -16.29
C ILE A 134 -4.15 -14.42 -15.30
N GLU A 135 -5.14 -14.34 -14.39
CA GLU A 135 -5.18 -13.25 -13.41
C GLU A 135 -4.06 -13.35 -12.38
N TYR A 136 -3.69 -14.56 -11.97
CA TYR A 136 -2.53 -14.77 -11.11
C TYR A 136 -1.22 -14.38 -11.82
N GLU A 137 -1.07 -14.67 -13.11
CA GLU A 137 0.09 -14.21 -13.90
C GLU A 137 0.14 -12.68 -14.01
N LEU A 138 -1.00 -12.03 -14.22
CA LEU A 138 -1.10 -10.58 -14.26
C LEU A 138 -0.82 -9.95 -12.90
N LYS A 139 -1.28 -10.57 -11.80
CA LYS A 139 -0.93 -10.15 -10.43
C LYS A 139 0.56 -10.31 -10.18
N ALA A 140 1.18 -11.43 -10.58
CA ALA A 140 2.61 -11.64 -10.42
C ALA A 140 3.42 -10.57 -11.18
N SER A 141 3.01 -10.25 -12.41
CA SER A 141 3.61 -9.17 -13.21
C SER A 141 3.50 -7.82 -12.52
N ALA A 142 2.33 -7.52 -11.93
CA ALA A 142 2.12 -6.28 -11.17
C ALA A 142 2.96 -6.21 -9.88
N VAL A 143 3.16 -7.33 -9.19
CA VAL A 143 4.07 -7.41 -8.03
C VAL A 143 5.51 -7.10 -8.45
N LEU A 144 5.97 -7.65 -9.57
CA LEU A 144 7.32 -7.37 -10.09
C LEU A 144 7.49 -5.89 -10.44
N ALA A 145 6.49 -5.29 -11.11
CA ALA A 145 6.50 -3.86 -11.41
C ALA A 145 6.52 -2.99 -10.14
N LEU A 146 5.74 -3.37 -9.12
CA LEU A 146 5.72 -2.67 -7.83
C LEU A 146 7.09 -2.74 -7.14
N ARG A 147 7.72 -3.92 -7.11
CA ARG A 147 9.06 -4.11 -6.54
C ARG A 147 10.09 -3.23 -7.24
N TYR A 148 10.08 -3.24 -8.57
CA TYR A 148 10.96 -2.38 -9.35
C TYR A 148 10.76 -0.90 -9.01
N ALA A 149 9.50 -0.43 -8.94
CA ALA A 149 9.22 0.95 -8.63
C ALA A 149 9.63 1.35 -7.20
N VAL A 150 9.45 0.45 -6.21
CA VAL A 150 9.95 0.61 -4.84
C VAL A 150 11.47 0.78 -4.83
N GLU A 151 12.20 -0.08 -5.54
CA GLU A 151 13.66 0.00 -5.64
C GLU A 151 14.13 1.31 -6.31
N GLN A 152 13.44 1.77 -7.36
CA GLN A 152 13.78 3.05 -8.00
C GLN A 152 13.51 4.25 -7.08
N TYR A 153 12.39 4.24 -6.35
CA TYR A 153 12.08 5.31 -5.39
C TYR A 153 13.10 5.33 -4.25
N GLN A 154 13.49 4.17 -3.72
CA GLN A 154 14.49 4.07 -2.66
C GLN A 154 15.86 4.63 -3.08
N LYS A 155 16.26 4.46 -4.36
CA LYS A 155 17.53 5.00 -4.88
C LYS A 155 17.57 6.54 -4.85
N VAL A 156 16.46 7.18 -5.18
CA VAL A 156 16.37 8.65 -5.19
C VAL A 156 16.03 9.22 -3.81
N ARG A 157 15.39 8.41 -2.94
CA ARG A 157 14.97 8.80 -1.58
C ARG A 157 15.32 7.73 -0.53
N PRO A 158 16.61 7.59 -0.14
CA PRO A 158 17.01 6.61 0.87
C PRO A 158 16.39 6.86 2.26
N GLU A 159 16.12 8.12 2.60
CA GLU A 159 15.54 8.52 3.90
C GLU A 159 14.04 8.21 4.04
N ALA A 160 13.39 7.72 2.98
CA ALA A 160 11.98 7.36 3.02
C ALA A 160 11.70 6.03 3.75
N VAL A 161 12.75 5.26 4.08
CA VAL A 161 12.66 3.97 4.80
C VAL A 161 12.21 4.17 6.24
#